data_AF-A0A936YYW3-F1
#
_entry.id   AF-A0A936YYW3-F1
#
_cell.length_a   1.000
_cell.length_b   1.000
_cell.length_c   1.000
_cell.angle_alpha   90.00
_cell.angle_beta   90.00
_cell.angle_gamma   90.00
#
_symmetry.space_group_name_H-M   'P 1'
#
loop_
_entity.id
_entity.type
_entity.pdbx_description
1 polymer ?
#
loop_
_entity_poly.entity_id
_entity_poly.type
_entity_poly.pdbx_seq_one_letter_code
_entity_poly.pdbx_strand_id
1 'polypeptide(L)'
;MRKLEQLAVAKRTTADRIAEFVARFCGSITFVWIHAAVFASWLGWNVLPGLPHFDPYPFTFLTLVVSLEAIFLSSFILIAQNYEMRVTERRSQLDLQINLLAEQENTKILQLLDRMARKLGFTEEDDPEVRVLEQATRPETLARQIDDALREHSGQPPRSHANGKPAK
;
A
#
# COMPACT_ATOMS: atom_id res chain seq x y z
N MET A 1 -21.45 -7.36 -3.64
CA MET A 1 -20.45 -6.73 -2.76
C MET A 1 -20.60 -7.15 -1.30
N ARG A 2 -21.64 -6.75 -0.54
CA ARG A 2 -21.78 -7.04 0.91
C ARG A 2 -21.64 -8.52 1.33
N LYS A 3 -22.10 -9.48 0.53
CA LYS A 3 -21.95 -10.93 0.81
C LYS A 3 -20.50 -11.44 0.65
N LEU A 4 -19.70 -10.84 -0.24
CA LEU A 4 -18.29 -11.20 -0.42
C LEU A 4 -17.43 -10.66 0.74
N GLU A 5 -17.75 -9.46 1.22
CA GLU A 5 -17.15 -8.90 2.43
C GLU A 5 -17.47 -9.77 3.66
N GLN A 6 -18.71 -10.24 3.80
CA GLN A 6 -19.11 -11.13 4.90
C GLN A 6 -18.38 -12.47 4.88
N LEU A 7 -18.11 -13.06 3.71
CA LEU A 7 -17.33 -14.30 3.59
C LEU A 7 -15.82 -14.08 3.86
N ALA A 8 -15.28 -12.91 3.53
CA ALA A 8 -13.93 -12.52 3.88
C ALA A 8 -13.78 -12.25 5.39
N VAL A 9 -14.81 -11.68 6.03
CA VAL A 9 -14.87 -11.48 7.49
C VAL A 9 -15.02 -12.81 8.23
N ALA A 10 -15.76 -13.77 7.68
CA ALA A 10 -15.97 -15.10 8.27
C ALA A 10 -14.70 -15.97 8.32
N LYS A 11 -13.64 -15.60 7.57
CA LYS A 11 -12.33 -16.27 7.56
C LYS A 11 -11.24 -15.52 8.34
N ARG A 12 -11.58 -14.49 9.12
CA ARG A 12 -10.59 -13.84 9.99
C ARG A 12 -10.22 -14.76 11.15
N THR A 13 -8.95 -15.10 11.25
CA THR A 13 -8.43 -15.85 12.40
C THR A 13 -8.57 -15.01 13.67
N THR A 14 -8.56 -15.64 14.84
CA THR A 14 -8.54 -14.92 16.12
C THR A 14 -7.35 -13.97 16.21
N ALA A 15 -6.21 -14.36 15.62
CA ALA A 15 -5.02 -13.51 15.49
C ALA A 15 -5.29 -12.25 14.66
N ASP A 16 -6.03 -12.33 13.55
CA ASP A 16 -6.37 -11.16 12.73
C ASP A 16 -7.26 -10.16 13.48
N ARG A 17 -8.17 -10.66 14.33
CA ARG A 17 -9.02 -9.79 15.18
C ARG A 17 -8.19 -9.07 16.24
N ILE A 18 -7.24 -9.77 16.85
CA ILE A 18 -6.33 -9.17 17.85
C ILE A 18 -5.42 -8.14 17.17
N ALA A 19 -4.85 -8.47 16.00
CA ALA A 19 -4.00 -7.56 15.25
C ALA A 19 -4.75 -6.29 14.83
N GLU A 20 -6.00 -6.40 14.38
CA GLU A 20 -6.85 -5.24 14.06
C GLU A 20 -7.16 -4.39 15.29
N PHE A 21 -7.44 -5.02 16.44
CA PHE A 21 -7.65 -4.28 17.69
C PHE A 21 -6.38 -3.53 18.12
N VAL A 22 -5.23 -4.21 18.11
CA VAL A 22 -3.94 -3.63 18.46
C VAL A 22 -3.57 -2.50 17.50
N ALA A 23 -3.75 -2.67 16.20
CA ALA A 23 -3.48 -1.64 15.20
C ALA A 23 -4.33 -0.38 15.43
N ARG A 24 -5.63 -0.55 15.71
CA ARG A 24 -6.52 0.58 16.00
C ARG A 24 -6.21 1.25 17.34
N PHE A 25 -5.79 0.47 18.34
CA PHE A 25 -5.45 0.99 19.66
C PHE A 25 -4.12 1.75 19.65
N CYS A 26 -3.07 1.19 19.06
CA CYS A 26 -1.75 1.82 18.93
C CYS A 26 -1.78 3.05 18.01
N GLY A 27 -2.68 3.10 17.01
CA GLY A 27 -2.88 4.27 16.16
C GLY A 27 -3.73 5.39 16.77
N SER A 28 -4.27 5.21 17.99
CA SER A 28 -5.15 6.18 18.61
C SER A 28 -4.41 7.23 19.45
N ILE A 29 -4.77 8.50 19.28
CA ILE A 29 -4.25 9.59 20.12
C ILE A 29 -4.62 9.42 21.60
N THR A 30 -5.73 8.73 21.89
CA THR A 30 -6.19 8.45 23.25
C THR A 30 -5.17 7.61 24.04
N PHE A 31 -4.47 6.70 23.38
CA PHE A 31 -3.43 5.88 24.01
C PHE A 31 -2.31 6.74 24.60
N VAL A 32 -1.85 7.74 23.85
CA VAL A 32 -0.80 8.67 24.26
C VAL A 32 -1.24 9.48 25.48
N TRP A 33 -2.49 9.98 25.48
CA TRP A 33 -3.03 10.74 26.60
C TRP A 33 -3.17 9.91 27.88
N ILE A 34 -3.54 8.63 27.77
CA ILE A 34 -3.60 7.72 28.93
C ILE A 34 -2.20 7.57 29.55
N HIS A 35 -1.16 7.32 28.75
CA HIS A 35 0.21 7.18 29.25
C HIS A 35 0.72 8.48 29.87
N ALA A 36 0.48 9.61 29.20
CA ALA A 36 0.82 10.92 29.73
C ALA A 36 0.16 11.19 31.09
N ALA A 37 -1.13 10.85 31.24
CA ALA A 37 -1.85 10.99 32.50
C ALA A 37 -1.31 10.05 33.60
N VAL A 38 -0.96 8.81 33.25
CA VAL A 38 -0.36 7.85 34.19
C VAL A 38 0.99 8.35 34.69
N PHE A 39 1.88 8.79 33.80
CA PHE A 39 3.19 9.32 34.17
C PHE A 39 3.08 10.63 34.96
N ALA A 40 2.18 11.54 34.56
CA ALA A 40 1.93 12.76 35.30
C ALA A 40 1.38 12.48 36.71
N SER A 41 0.48 11.49 36.85
CA SER A 41 -0.05 11.06 38.14
C SER A 41 1.02 10.45 39.03
N TRP A 42 1.89 9.61 38.47
CA TRP A 42 3.02 9.01 39.20
C TRP A 42 4.01 10.06 39.70
N LEU A 43 4.36 11.01 38.83
CA LEU A 43 5.24 12.13 39.18
C LEU A 43 4.59 13.01 40.24
N GLY A 44 3.31 13.36 40.07
CA GLY A 44 2.55 14.15 41.04
C GLY A 44 2.53 13.47 42.42
N TRP A 45 2.24 12.17 42.48
CA TRP A 45 2.21 11.40 43.73
C TRP A 45 3.56 11.40 44.45
N ASN A 46 4.68 11.30 43.72
CA ASN A 46 6.02 11.27 44.31
C ASN A 46 6.65 12.63 44.59
N VAL A 47 6.11 13.73 44.04
CA VAL A 47 6.62 15.10 44.27
C VAL A 47 5.81 15.84 45.34
N LEU A 48 4.57 15.43 45.61
CA LEU A 48 3.69 16.07 46.58
C LEU A 48 4.19 15.88 48.03
N PRO A 49 4.50 16.98 48.76
CA PRO A 49 4.94 16.88 50.15
C PRO A 49 3.77 16.44 51.04
N GLY A 50 3.96 15.34 51.78
CA GLY A 50 2.96 14.78 52.71
C GLY A 50 2.49 13.36 52.39
N LEU A 51 2.82 12.82 51.22
CA LEU A 51 2.67 11.40 50.91
C LEU A 51 4.01 10.66 51.10
N PRO A 52 3.98 9.36 51.46
CA PRO A 52 5.19 8.55 51.47
C PRO A 52 5.75 8.48 50.05
N HIS A 53 7.00 8.94 49.88
CA HIS A 53 7.73 8.91 48.61
C HIS A 53 8.00 7.45 48.24
N PHE A 54 7.13 6.87 47.41
CA PHE A 54 7.21 5.48 46.99
C PHE A 54 8.40 5.22 46.05
N ASP A 55 8.72 6.20 45.20
CA ASP A 55 9.82 6.17 44.23
C ASP A 55 10.59 7.51 44.30
N PRO A 56 11.58 7.63 45.22
CA PRO A 56 12.40 8.83 45.34
C PRO A 56 13.20 9.11 44.07
N TYR A 57 13.54 10.38 43.84
CA TYR A 57 14.46 10.77 42.77
C TYR A 57 15.74 9.92 42.85
N PRO A 58 16.12 9.15 41.80
CA PRO A 58 15.88 9.37 40.37
C PRO A 58 14.73 8.56 39.69
N PHE A 59 13.72 8.09 40.43
CA PHE A 59 12.58 7.31 39.89
C PHE A 59 12.97 5.97 39.23
N THR A 60 13.66 5.11 39.98
CA THR A 60 14.18 3.83 39.47
C THR A 60 13.05 2.89 39.06
N PHE A 61 11.95 2.83 39.82
CA PHE A 61 10.84 1.93 39.51
C PHE A 61 10.08 2.38 38.27
N LEU A 62 9.80 3.68 38.15
CA LEU A 62 9.20 4.24 36.94
C LEU A 62 10.02 3.90 35.70
N THR A 63 11.34 4.07 35.78
CA THR A 63 12.26 3.79 34.67
C THR A 63 12.22 2.32 34.26
N LEU A 64 12.19 1.39 35.21
CA LEU A 64 12.08 -0.04 34.93
C LEU A 64 10.76 -0.38 34.23
N VAL A 65 9.64 0.15 34.73
CA VAL A 65 8.31 -0.10 34.16
C VAL A 65 8.21 0.48 32.75
N VAL A 66 8.66 1.72 32.54
CA VAL A 66 8.68 2.38 31.22
C VAL A 66 9.54 1.61 30.23
N SER A 67 10.71 1.12 30.66
CA SER A 67 11.60 0.34 29.78
C SER A 67 10.94 -0.96 29.32
N LEU A 68 10.27 -1.66 30.24
CA LEU A 68 9.53 -2.88 29.91
C LEU A 68 8.34 -2.58 29.01
N GLU A 69 7.57 -1.54 29.32
CA GLU A 69 6.43 -1.09 28.54
C GLU A 69 6.82 -0.74 27.10
N ALA A 70 7.96 -0.05 26.90
CA ALA A 70 8.48 0.30 25.59
C ALA A 70 8.76 -0.93 24.69
N ILE A 71 9.22 -2.05 25.27
CA ILE A 71 9.44 -3.31 24.53
C ILE A 71 8.12 -3.90 24.05
N PHE A 72 7.09 -3.92 24.92
CA PHE A 72 5.75 -4.37 24.54
C PHE A 72 5.12 -3.46 23.47
N LEU A 73 5.24 -2.15 23.65
CA LEU A 73 4.73 -1.13 22.74
C LEU A 73 5.37 -1.29 21.35
N SER A 74 6.69 -1.46 21.28
CA SER A 74 7.40 -1.72 20.02
C SER A 74 6.94 -3.02 19.35
N SER A 75 6.70 -4.07 20.14
CA SER A 75 6.19 -5.35 19.64
C SER A 75 4.77 -5.24 19.09
N PHE A 76 3.90 -4.50 19.78
CA PHE A 76 2.53 -4.21 19.33
C PHE A 76 2.52 -3.35 18.06
N ILE A 77 3.40 -2.34 17.97
CA ILE A 77 3.61 -1.56 16.75
C ILE A 77 4.02 -2.48 15.59
N LEU A 78 4.99 -3.39 15.81
CA LEU A 78 5.44 -4.31 14.77
C LEU A 78 4.31 -5.22 14.27
N ILE A 79 3.47 -5.73 15.19
CA ILE A 79 2.31 -6.56 14.84
C ILE A 79 1.29 -5.73 14.04
N ALA A 80 1.00 -4.51 14.47
CA ALA A 80 0.10 -3.59 13.77
C ALA A 80 0.61 -3.26 12.37
N GLN A 81 1.90 -2.97 12.23
CA GLN A 81 2.55 -2.70 10.95
C GLN A 81 2.50 -3.91 10.01
N ASN A 82 2.83 -5.10 10.51
CA ASN A 82 2.75 -6.34 9.73
C ASN A 82 1.33 -6.64 9.25
N TYR A 83 0.33 -6.32 10.07
CA TYR A 83 -1.08 -6.46 9.71
C TYR A 83 -1.48 -5.49 8.60
N GLU A 84 -1.22 -4.20 8.79
CA GLU A 84 -1.53 -3.17 7.79
C GLU A 84 -0.80 -3.40 6.46
N MET A 85 0.45 -3.89 6.50
CA MET A 85 1.19 -4.28 5.31
C MET A 85 0.49 -5.41 4.55
N ARG A 86 0.01 -6.45 5.23
CA ARG A 86 -0.75 -7.56 4.60
C ARG A 86 -2.06 -7.07 3.99
N VAL A 87 -2.77 -6.17 4.66
CA VAL A 87 -4.02 -5.59 4.14
C VAL A 87 -3.73 -4.73 2.91
N THR A 88 -2.70 -3.90 2.96
CA THR A 88 -2.27 -3.03 1.86
C THR A 88 -1.82 -3.83 0.64
N GLU A 89 -1.02 -4.88 0.84
CA GLU A 89 -0.60 -5.79 -0.23
C GLU A 89 -1.80 -6.44 -0.93
N ARG A 90 -2.78 -6.92 -0.16
CA ARG A 90 -4.01 -7.48 -0.74
C ARG A 90 -4.80 -6.45 -1.55
N ARG A 91 -4.90 -5.20 -1.07
CA ARG A 91 -5.57 -4.12 -1.82
C ARG A 91 -4.83 -3.83 -3.12
N SER A 92 -3.51 -3.68 -3.07
CA SER A 92 -2.66 -3.47 -4.25
C SER A 92 -2.86 -4.56 -5.32
N GLN A 93 -2.90 -5.84 -4.91
CA GLN A 93 -3.14 -6.96 -5.81
C GLN A 93 -4.54 -6.93 -6.45
N LEU A 94 -5.56 -6.50 -5.71
CA LEU A 94 -6.92 -6.36 -6.25
C LEU A 94 -7.00 -5.18 -7.22
N ASP A 95 -6.39 -4.06 -6.88
CA ASP A 95 -6.35 -2.86 -7.73
C ASP A 95 -5.64 -3.15 -9.05
N LEU A 96 -4.52 -3.88 -9.01
CA LEU A 96 -3.81 -4.34 -10.20
C LEU A 96 -4.71 -5.22 -11.09
N GLN A 97 -5.43 -6.17 -10.50
CA GLN A 97 -6.34 -7.05 -11.25
C GLN A 97 -7.49 -6.27 -11.91
N ILE A 98 -8.08 -5.31 -11.18
CA ILE A 98 -9.13 -4.44 -11.72
C ILE A 98 -8.58 -3.61 -12.88
N ASN A 99 -7.38 -3.07 -12.75
CA ASN A 99 -6.74 -2.27 -13.79
C ASN A 99 -6.48 -3.09 -15.06
N LEU A 100 -5.91 -4.29 -14.93
CA LEU A 100 -5.69 -5.21 -16.06
C LEU A 100 -7.00 -5.62 -16.73
N LEU A 101 -8.05 -5.88 -15.94
CA LEU A 101 -9.36 -6.21 -16.49
C LEU A 101 -9.96 -5.02 -17.26
N ALA A 102 -9.85 -3.81 -16.72
CA ALA A 102 -10.32 -2.60 -17.39
C ALA A 102 -9.56 -2.34 -18.70
N GLU A 103 -8.25 -2.59 -18.74
CA GLU A 103 -7.45 -2.49 -19.95
C GLU A 103 -7.91 -3.50 -21.02
N GLN A 104 -8.18 -4.75 -20.62
CA GLN A 104 -8.73 -5.78 -21.51
C GLN A 104 -10.12 -5.42 -22.03
N GLU A 105 -11.00 -4.91 -21.18
CA GLU A 105 -12.34 -4.47 -21.57
C GLU A 105 -12.26 -3.29 -22.54
N ASN A 106 -11.41 -2.30 -22.27
CA ASN A 106 -11.21 -1.15 -23.15
C ASN A 106 -10.68 -1.59 -24.53
N THR A 107 -9.69 -2.51 -24.54
CA THR A 107 -9.18 -3.10 -25.78
C THR A 107 -10.28 -3.79 -26.58
N LYS A 108 -11.14 -4.57 -25.91
CA LYS A 108 -12.27 -5.25 -26.57
C LYS A 108 -13.30 -4.24 -27.11
N ILE A 109 -13.56 -3.16 -26.39
CA ILE A 109 -14.45 -2.08 -26.84
C ILE A 109 -13.87 -1.43 -28.09
N LEU A 110 -12.59 -1.07 -28.11
CA LEU A 110 -11.92 -0.52 -29.29
C LEU A 110 -12.01 -1.49 -30.49
N GLN A 111 -11.74 -2.78 -30.29
CA GLN A 111 -11.87 -3.80 -31.35
C GLN A 111 -13.31 -3.96 -31.86
N LEU A 112 -14.31 -3.80 -31.00
CA LEU A 112 -15.72 -3.86 -31.39
C LEU A 112 -16.13 -2.60 -32.16
N LEU A 113 -15.69 -1.43 -31.71
CA LEU A 113 -15.91 -0.15 -32.40
C LEU A 113 -15.28 -0.17 -33.79
N ASP A 114 -14.03 -0.62 -33.90
CA ASP A 114 -13.32 -0.80 -35.17
C ASP A 114 -14.03 -1.80 -36.10
N ARG A 115 -14.53 -2.93 -35.57
CA ARG A 115 -15.37 -3.86 -36.35
C ARG A 115 -16.70 -3.23 -36.79
N MET A 116 -17.33 -2.38 -35.99
CA MET A 116 -18.56 -1.68 -36.36
C MET A 116 -18.29 -0.61 -37.42
N ALA A 117 -17.24 0.20 -37.26
CA ALA A 117 -16.82 1.23 -38.22
C ALA A 117 -16.63 0.62 -39.62
N ARG A 118 -15.85 -0.48 -39.72
CA ARG A 118 -15.68 -1.21 -40.98
C ARG A 118 -16.99 -1.72 -41.58
N LYS A 119 -17.91 -2.22 -40.75
CA LYS A 119 -19.24 -2.71 -41.23
C LYS A 119 -20.15 -1.59 -41.73
N LEU A 120 -20.06 -0.39 -41.16
CA LEU A 120 -20.84 0.77 -41.60
C LEU A 120 -20.27 1.44 -42.86
N GLY A 121 -19.18 0.90 -43.44
CA GLY A 121 -18.55 1.47 -44.63
C GLY A 121 -17.63 2.65 -44.33
N PHE A 122 -17.30 2.88 -43.05
CA PHE A 122 -16.16 3.73 -42.68
C PHE A 122 -14.89 2.89 -42.90
N THR A 123 -14.39 2.88 -44.13
CA THR A 123 -12.99 2.55 -44.40
C THR A 123 -12.16 3.71 -43.87
N GLU A 124 -11.34 3.45 -42.85
CA GLU A 124 -10.26 4.36 -42.45
C GLU A 124 -9.29 4.53 -43.62
N GLU A 125 -9.61 5.44 -44.54
CA GLU A 125 -8.59 6.20 -45.25
C GLU A 125 -8.30 7.44 -44.39
N ASP A 126 -7.18 7.37 -43.66
CA ASP A 126 -6.49 8.46 -42.93
C ASP A 126 -7.22 9.15 -41.76
N ASP A 127 -7.34 8.48 -40.62
CA ASP A 127 -7.38 9.20 -39.33
C ASP A 127 -6.18 8.84 -38.43
N PRO A 128 -5.16 9.71 -38.31
CA PRO A 128 -3.94 9.44 -37.55
C PRO A 128 -4.18 9.22 -36.04
N GLU A 129 -5.31 9.62 -35.47
CA GLU A 129 -5.59 9.47 -34.03
C GLU A 129 -5.95 8.03 -33.62
N VAL A 130 -6.58 7.23 -34.50
CA VAL A 130 -6.97 5.84 -34.15
C VAL A 130 -5.76 4.89 -34.10
N ARG A 131 -4.76 5.11 -34.95
CA ARG A 131 -3.47 4.37 -34.89
C ARG A 131 -2.69 4.64 -33.60
N VAL A 132 -2.86 5.83 -33.01
CA VAL A 132 -2.20 6.21 -31.75
C VAL A 132 -2.84 5.50 -30.56
N LEU A 133 -4.16 5.29 -30.58
CA LEU A 133 -4.88 4.55 -29.53
C LEU A 133 -4.62 3.03 -29.58
N GLU A 134 -4.49 2.43 -30.76
CA GLU A 134 -4.10 1.02 -30.89
C GLU A 134 -2.64 0.76 -30.44
N GLN A 135 -1.74 1.73 -30.63
CA GLN A 135 -0.33 1.60 -30.24
C GLN A 135 -0.09 1.83 -28.73
N ALA A 136 -0.91 2.67 -28.09
CA ALA A 136 -0.81 2.96 -26.65
C ALA A 136 -1.24 1.78 -25.75
N THR A 137 -1.90 0.77 -26.30
CA THR A 137 -2.45 -0.38 -25.55
C THR A 137 -1.59 -1.65 -25.67
N ARG A 138 -0.42 -1.58 -26.34
CA ARG A 138 0.48 -2.75 -26.44
C ARG A 138 1.42 -2.80 -25.22
N PRO A 139 1.39 -3.89 -24.42
CA PRO A 139 2.25 -4.06 -23.25
C PRO A 139 3.74 -3.90 -23.55
N GLU A 140 4.16 -4.23 -24.77
CA GLU A 140 5.56 -4.14 -25.19
C GLU A 140 6.06 -2.69 -25.32
N THR A 141 5.18 -1.75 -25.69
CA THR A 141 5.54 -0.34 -25.86
C THR A 141 5.55 0.40 -24.52
N LEU A 142 4.61 0.07 -23.63
CA LEU A 142 4.59 0.57 -22.24
C LEU A 142 5.82 0.08 -21.46
N ALA A 143 6.20 -1.21 -21.61
CA ALA A 143 7.40 -1.75 -20.99
C ALA A 143 8.68 -1.03 -21.46
N ARG A 144 8.76 -0.68 -22.76
CA ARG A 144 9.88 0.09 -23.32
C ARG A 144 9.90 1.53 -22.82
N GLN A 145 8.75 2.20 -22.78
CA GLN A 145 8.65 3.59 -22.28
C GLN A 145 9.01 3.68 -20.79
N ILE A 146 8.65 2.68 -19.99
CA ILE A 146 9.04 2.60 -18.58
C ILE A 146 10.56 2.39 -18.45
N ASP A 147 11.17 1.49 -19.23
CA ASP A 147 12.62 1.24 -19.22
C ASP A 147 13.41 2.48 -19.70
N ASP A 148 12.90 3.19 -20.71
CA ASP A 148 13.53 4.41 -21.25
C ASP A 148 13.40 5.60 -20.27
N ALA A 149 12.24 5.80 -19.64
CA ALA A 149 12.05 6.85 -18.63
C ALA A 149 12.88 6.59 -17.35
N LEU A 150 13.03 5.32 -16.94
CA LEU A 150 13.94 4.95 -15.84
C LEU A 150 15.41 5.19 -16.21
N ARG A 151 15.79 5.00 -17.47
CA ARG A 151 17.16 5.22 -17.98
C ARG A 151 17.53 6.68 -18.12
N GLU A 152 16.59 7.52 -18.54
CA GLU A 152 16.79 8.97 -18.64
C GLU A 152 17.05 9.59 -17.26
N HIS A 153 16.35 9.10 -16.22
CA HIS A 153 16.66 9.44 -14.83
C HIS A 153 17.95 8.82 -14.28
N SER A 154 18.44 7.73 -14.86
CA SER A 154 19.65 7.01 -14.41
C SER A 154 20.94 7.36 -15.18
N GLY A 155 20.86 8.16 -16.26
CA GLY A 155 22.03 8.66 -17.01
C GLY A 155 22.80 7.62 -17.82
N GLN A 156 22.22 6.47 -18.17
CA GLN A 156 22.92 5.38 -18.86
C GLN A 156 22.69 5.42 -20.39
N PRO A 157 23.74 5.41 -21.25
CA PRO A 157 23.57 5.50 -22.70
C PRO A 157 23.03 4.20 -23.35
N PRO A 158 22.37 4.29 -24.51
CA PRO A 158 21.63 3.18 -25.12
C PRO A 158 22.57 2.11 -25.70
N ARG A 159 22.19 0.83 -25.53
CA ARG A 159 22.86 -0.28 -26.23
C ARG A 159 22.46 -0.29 -27.71
N SER A 160 23.44 -0.04 -28.57
CA SER A 160 23.37 -0.26 -30.01
C SER A 160 23.07 -1.74 -30.28
N HIS A 161 21.81 -2.07 -30.49
CA HIS A 161 21.42 -3.35 -31.06
C HIS A 161 21.59 -3.26 -32.58
N ALA A 162 22.78 -3.64 -33.04
CA ALA A 162 23.09 -3.85 -34.44
C ALA A 162 22.08 -4.84 -35.05
N ASN A 163 21.26 -4.31 -35.95
CA ASN A 163 20.29 -5.03 -36.76
C ASN A 163 21.04 -5.99 -37.72
N GLY A 164 21.11 -7.26 -37.35
CA GLY A 164 21.57 -8.33 -38.24
C GLY A 164 20.51 -8.64 -39.29
N LYS A 165 20.64 -8.04 -40.48
CA LYS A 165 19.92 -8.44 -41.70
C LYS A 165 20.14 -9.94 -41.96
N PRO A 166 19.09 -10.75 -42.19
CA PRO A 166 19.27 -12.11 -42.68
C PRO A 166 19.68 -12.06 -44.16
N ALA A 167 20.82 -12.66 -44.49
CA ALA A 167 21.20 -12.93 -45.87
C ALA A 167 20.38 -14.12 -46.39
N LYS A 168 19.50 -13.86 -47.36
CA LYS A 168 19.13 -14.84 -48.39
C LYS A 168 18.68 -14.12 -49.65
#